data_AF-F2QGG1-F1
#
_entry.id   AF-F2QGG1-F1
#
_cell.length_a   1.000
_cell.length_b   1.000
_cell.length_c   1.000
_cell.angle_alpha   90.00
_cell.angle_beta   90.00
_cell.angle_gamma   90.00
#
_symmetry.space_group_name_H-M   'P 1'
#
loop_
_entity.id
_entity.type
_entity.pdbx_description
1 polymer ?
#
loop_
_entity_poly.entity_id
_entity_poly.type
_entity_poly.pdbx_seq_one_letter_code
_entity_poly.pdbx_strand_id
1 'polypeptide(L)'
;MKKTININWGEKISEVSKKIKEFKITSFYMLSTDLYKIDNKKLTQIITNKFENHPATIMILIGTKDNQLIAKKNKFWNIPSKIHHLKDAIDKKTNDYLDLYFIKLEKEKQKWLYSTESNQFIKFVFTPLIEFGKESKIYLYFVTLTVYQNGSIVIDLFEDLRDSFYDVDFQHPYTKMIAKLFPDFKKRNKSYSLDSSQQLDDILNYIKKELSSISGGIQLSERFFTLHFITNMKDMNKLEFFKKDKLYTWMINAPYTSQALSSMNKSKYYRTDYFDLEYINYINKGSNYVIWNNNNSNNFESNFLQQASFFLASATPFFQLVCLEETIMDGLEKFHLSNEKHLIQFNEWAHNYKKSYVFMYRLNFIAIFELFNHLKEHSDFIHDEYVEKVKQEEYDLIKEKYQFNELRNTKLMEAILFIIASVSVLQVINIFTNNIEILLISLVSIIVISIFIIIVRILK
;
A
#
# COMPACT_ATOMS: atom_id res chain seq x y z
N MET A 1 30.75 19.58 46.83
CA MET A 1 30.80 18.66 45.67
C MET A 1 29.40 18.11 45.40
N LYS A 2 28.77 18.47 44.27
CA LYS A 2 27.56 17.77 43.82
C LYS A 2 27.99 16.35 43.45
N LYS A 3 27.45 15.32 44.13
CA LYS A 3 27.66 13.92 43.74
C LYS A 3 27.21 13.77 42.29
N THR A 4 28.14 13.45 41.40
CA THR A 4 27.84 13.01 40.04
C THR A 4 27.10 11.69 40.18
N ILE A 5 25.77 11.72 40.07
CA ILE A 5 24.98 10.50 39.98
C ILE A 5 25.32 9.89 38.62
N ASN A 6 26.13 8.83 38.63
CA ASN A 6 26.44 8.08 37.42
C ASN A 6 25.19 7.25 37.09
N ILE A 7 24.27 7.83 36.30
CA ILE A 7 23.03 7.15 35.89
C ILE A 7 23.42 6.03 34.92
N ASN A 8 23.14 4.78 35.27
CA ASN A 8 23.24 3.66 34.33
C ASN A 8 22.08 3.76 33.32
N TRP A 9 22.33 4.45 32.20
CA TRP A 9 21.33 4.66 31.16
C TRP A 9 20.82 3.35 30.56
N GLY A 10 21.65 2.31 30.47
CA GLY A 10 21.22 1.00 29.96
C GLY A 10 20.15 0.34 30.82
N GLU A 11 20.30 0.39 32.14
CA GLU A 11 19.29 -0.12 33.08
C GLU A 11 18.01 0.71 33.03
N LYS A 12 18.14 2.04 33.00
CA LYS A 12 16.98 2.95 32.98
C LYS A 12 16.17 2.83 31.69
N ILE A 13 16.84 2.72 30.55
CA ILE A 13 16.18 2.48 29.25
C ILE A 13 15.49 1.13 29.27
N SER A 14 16.19 0.07 29.69
CA SER A 14 15.60 -1.25 29.83
C SER A 14 14.39 -1.29 30.77
N GLU A 15 14.34 -0.48 31.83
CA GLU A 15 13.19 -0.38 32.73
C GLU A 15 12.01 0.35 32.09
N VAL A 16 12.28 1.43 31.37
CA VAL A 16 11.27 2.27 30.73
C VAL A 16 10.69 1.59 29.49
N SER A 17 11.50 0.93 28.66
CA SER A 17 11.07 0.25 27.45
C SER A 17 9.96 -0.77 27.71
N LYS A 18 10.09 -1.57 28.79
CA LYS A 18 9.07 -2.56 29.18
C LYS A 18 7.69 -1.96 29.46
N LYS A 19 7.63 -0.67 29.78
CA LYS A 19 6.38 0.03 30.10
C LYS A 19 5.69 0.57 28.85
N ILE A 20 6.36 0.60 27.70
CA ILE A 20 5.78 1.06 26.43
C ILE A 20 4.84 -0.02 25.89
N LYS A 21 3.60 0.36 25.60
CA LYS A 21 2.61 -0.50 24.95
C LYS A 21 2.47 -0.09 23.48
N GLU A 22 3.23 -0.77 22.64
CA GLU A 22 3.36 -0.43 21.23
C GLU A 22 3.03 -1.61 20.30
N PHE A 23 2.55 -1.23 19.13
CA PHE A 23 2.49 -2.07 17.96
C PHE A 23 3.20 -1.38 16.80
N LYS A 24 3.99 -2.14 16.02
CA LYS A 24 4.71 -1.61 14.86
C LYS A 24 4.26 -2.31 13.58
N ILE A 25 3.98 -1.53 12.55
CA ILE A 25 3.78 -2.01 11.18
C ILE A 25 4.91 -1.47 10.32
N THR A 26 5.63 -2.35 9.63
CA THR A 26 6.47 -1.93 8.50
C THR A 26 5.82 -2.41 7.21
N SER A 27 5.38 -1.46 6.39
CA SER A 27 4.73 -1.72 5.10
C SER A 27 5.74 -1.55 3.98
N PHE A 28 6.00 -2.62 3.25
CA PHE A 28 6.85 -2.67 2.05
C PHE A 28 5.95 -2.63 0.81
N TYR A 29 5.94 -1.48 0.14
CA TYR A 29 5.22 -1.29 -1.10
C TYR A 29 6.12 -1.68 -2.26
N MET A 30 5.68 -2.68 -3.02
CA MET A 30 6.44 -3.16 -4.16
C MET A 30 6.18 -2.23 -5.34
N LEU A 31 7.27 -1.66 -5.86
CA LEU A 31 7.27 -0.79 -7.03
C LEU A 31 7.71 -1.61 -8.23
N SER A 32 6.99 -1.47 -9.34
CA SER A 32 7.50 -1.97 -10.61
C SER A 32 6.78 -1.31 -11.76
N THR A 33 7.60 -0.86 -12.68
CA THR A 33 7.22 -0.31 -13.96
C THR A 33 6.79 -1.39 -14.96
N ASP A 34 6.91 -2.68 -14.65
CA ASP A 34 6.38 -3.75 -15.51
C ASP A 34 4.93 -4.11 -15.18
N LEU A 35 4.40 -3.65 -14.03
CA LEU A 35 3.04 -3.99 -13.60
C LEU A 35 1.97 -3.50 -14.57
N TYR A 36 2.18 -2.38 -15.29
CA TYR A 36 1.21 -1.89 -16.28
C TYR A 36 1.02 -2.86 -17.46
N LYS A 37 1.98 -3.76 -17.71
CA LYS A 37 1.91 -4.76 -18.79
C LYS A 37 0.96 -5.91 -18.46
N ILE A 38 0.50 -6.02 -17.21
CA ILE A 38 -0.32 -7.11 -16.72
C ILE A 38 -1.67 -6.55 -16.29
N ASP A 39 -2.76 -7.13 -16.83
CA ASP A 39 -4.09 -6.81 -16.35
C ASP A 39 -4.22 -7.09 -14.83
N ASN A 40 -4.75 -6.14 -14.06
CA ASN A 40 -4.82 -6.25 -12.60
C ASN A 40 -5.65 -7.44 -12.11
N LYS A 41 -6.71 -7.85 -12.84
CA LYS A 41 -7.49 -9.04 -12.46
C LYS A 41 -6.65 -10.29 -12.68
N LYS A 42 -5.94 -10.36 -13.80
CA LYS A 42 -4.99 -11.45 -14.08
C LYS A 42 -3.86 -11.50 -13.04
N LEU A 43 -3.28 -10.36 -12.66
CA LEU A 43 -2.26 -10.26 -11.62
C LEU A 43 -2.77 -10.82 -10.29
N THR A 44 -3.94 -10.35 -9.85
CA THR A 44 -4.61 -10.83 -8.63
C THR A 44 -4.84 -12.34 -8.68
N GLN A 45 -5.28 -12.88 -9.82
CA GLN A 45 -5.49 -14.32 -10.00
C GLN A 45 -4.18 -15.12 -9.92
N ILE A 46 -3.09 -14.66 -10.55
CA ILE A 46 -1.78 -15.31 -10.51
C ILE A 46 -1.27 -15.38 -9.06
N ILE A 47 -1.32 -14.27 -8.35
CA ILE A 47 -0.86 -14.20 -6.94
C ILE A 47 -1.76 -15.09 -6.07
N THR A 48 -3.07 -15.05 -6.25
CA THR A 48 -4.02 -15.87 -5.48
C THR A 48 -3.75 -17.36 -5.67
N ASN A 49 -3.59 -17.83 -6.91
CA ASN A 49 -3.29 -19.22 -7.19
C ASN A 49 -1.98 -19.69 -6.53
N LYS A 50 -1.00 -18.79 -6.38
CA LYS A 50 0.29 -19.10 -5.78
C LYS A 50 0.23 -19.15 -4.25
N PHE A 51 -0.53 -18.25 -3.61
CA PHE A 51 -0.49 -18.08 -2.15
C PHE A 51 -1.70 -18.61 -1.39
N GLU A 52 -2.86 -18.80 -2.02
CA GLU A 52 -4.07 -19.28 -1.34
C GLU A 52 -3.84 -20.64 -0.64
N ASN A 53 -3.23 -21.58 -1.37
CA ASN A 53 -2.97 -22.93 -0.87
C ASN A 53 -1.54 -23.11 -0.36
N HIS A 54 -0.77 -22.02 -0.27
CA HIS A 54 0.60 -22.09 0.21
C HIS A 54 0.61 -22.64 1.66
N PRO A 55 1.48 -23.60 2.01
CA PRO A 55 1.42 -24.27 3.32
C PRO A 55 1.46 -23.30 4.51
N ALA A 56 2.16 -22.17 4.36
CA ALA A 56 2.33 -21.15 5.38
C ALA A 56 1.17 -20.16 5.51
N THR A 57 0.21 -20.16 4.57
CA THR A 57 -0.94 -19.25 4.64
C THR A 57 -1.92 -19.75 5.69
N ILE A 58 -2.06 -19.00 6.79
CA ILE A 58 -2.95 -19.34 7.92
C ILE A 58 -4.26 -18.57 7.90
N MET A 59 -4.34 -17.48 7.14
CA MET A 59 -5.59 -16.76 6.91
C MET A 59 -5.58 -16.07 5.54
N ILE A 60 -6.76 -15.98 4.93
CA ILE A 60 -7.03 -15.17 3.74
C ILE A 60 -8.17 -14.22 4.08
N LEU A 61 -7.98 -12.94 3.75
CA LEU A 61 -8.99 -11.90 3.86
C LEU A 61 -9.30 -11.33 2.48
N ILE A 62 -10.58 -11.19 2.17
CA ILE A 62 -11.06 -10.63 0.91
C ILE A 62 -11.96 -9.45 1.24
N GLY A 63 -11.53 -8.25 0.84
CA GLY A 63 -12.35 -7.05 0.81
C GLY A 63 -13.13 -7.00 -0.50
N THR A 64 -14.45 -6.97 -0.40
CA THR A 64 -15.36 -6.92 -1.58
C THR A 64 -15.64 -5.48 -2.00
N LYS A 65 -16.48 -5.28 -3.03
CA LYS A 65 -16.91 -3.94 -3.48
C LYS A 65 -17.94 -3.31 -2.53
N ASP A 66 -18.69 -4.16 -1.84
CA ASP A 66 -19.85 -3.77 -1.01
C ASP A 66 -19.46 -3.62 0.47
N ASN A 67 -18.21 -3.26 0.76
CA ASN A 67 -17.64 -3.18 2.11
C ASN A 67 -17.70 -4.48 2.94
N GLN A 68 -18.03 -5.63 2.33
CA GLN A 68 -18.01 -6.91 3.05
C GLN A 68 -16.57 -7.44 3.16
N LEU A 69 -16.25 -7.99 4.33
CA LEU A 69 -14.98 -8.65 4.61
C LEU A 69 -15.19 -10.15 4.79
N ILE A 70 -14.65 -10.95 3.88
CA ILE A 70 -14.69 -12.41 3.97
C ILE A 70 -13.36 -12.89 4.57
N ALA A 71 -13.43 -13.70 5.62
CA ALA A 71 -12.27 -14.25 6.30
C ALA A 71 -12.28 -15.78 6.28
N LYS A 72 -11.19 -16.37 5.79
CA LYS A 72 -10.96 -17.82 5.78
C LYS A 72 -9.72 -18.14 6.61
N LYS A 73 -9.91 -18.83 7.74
CA LYS A 73 -8.80 -19.31 8.59
C LYS A 73 -8.41 -20.74 8.19
N ASN A 74 -7.11 -20.99 8.10
CA ASN A 74 -6.54 -22.32 7.87
C ASN A 74 -5.96 -22.89 9.18
N LYS A 75 -5.63 -24.18 9.17
CA LYS A 75 -5.01 -24.85 10.33
C LYS A 75 -3.62 -24.29 10.62
N PHE A 76 -3.34 -24.12 11.92
CA PHE A 76 -2.01 -23.74 12.40
C PHE A 76 -0.98 -24.84 12.19
N TRP A 77 0.28 -24.42 12.21
CA TRP A 77 1.43 -25.27 11.98
C TRP A 77 1.77 -26.11 13.21
N ASN A 78 2.34 -27.28 12.98
CA ASN A 78 2.80 -28.19 14.02
C ASN A 78 4.01 -27.59 14.74
N ILE A 79 3.96 -27.63 16.08
CA ILE A 79 5.03 -27.14 16.96
C ILE A 79 5.94 -28.31 17.37
N PRO A 80 7.28 -28.13 17.36
CA PRO A 80 8.23 -29.15 17.80
C PRO A 80 7.91 -29.73 19.18
N SER A 81 8.12 -31.04 19.34
CA SER A 81 7.85 -31.77 20.58
C SER A 81 8.50 -31.12 21.82
N LYS A 82 9.72 -30.59 21.67
CA LYS A 82 10.49 -29.92 22.74
C LYS A 82 9.74 -28.78 23.45
N ILE A 83 8.84 -28.10 22.75
CA ILE A 83 8.09 -26.94 23.26
C ILE A 83 6.58 -27.12 23.11
N HIS A 84 6.13 -28.37 22.95
CA HIS A 84 4.71 -28.69 22.76
C HIS A 84 3.83 -28.22 23.93
N HIS A 85 4.41 -28.12 25.15
CA HIS A 85 3.73 -27.58 26.32
C HIS A 85 3.30 -26.11 26.16
N LEU A 86 3.88 -25.35 25.22
CA LEU A 86 3.49 -23.96 24.91
C LEU A 86 2.48 -23.87 23.78
N LYS A 87 2.11 -24.99 23.13
CA LYS A 87 1.26 -25.01 21.94
C LYS A 87 -0.05 -24.25 22.15
N ASP A 88 -0.78 -24.53 23.23
CA ASP A 88 -2.09 -23.92 23.44
C ASP A 88 -1.98 -22.41 23.71
N ALA A 89 -0.91 -21.98 24.39
CA ALA A 89 -0.64 -20.57 24.61
C ALA A 89 -0.30 -19.84 23.30
N ILE A 90 0.48 -20.49 22.43
CA ILE A 90 0.82 -19.99 21.09
C ILE A 90 -0.44 -19.90 20.23
N ASP A 91 -1.19 -21.00 20.09
CA ASP A 91 -2.38 -21.06 19.26
C ASP A 91 -3.44 -20.03 19.70
N LYS A 92 -3.64 -19.88 21.02
CA LYS A 92 -4.53 -18.87 21.57
C LYS A 92 -4.05 -17.46 21.22
N LYS A 93 -2.78 -17.14 21.51
CA LYS A 93 -2.22 -15.81 21.24
C LYS A 93 -2.24 -15.49 19.74
N THR A 94 -1.92 -16.45 18.88
CA THR A 94 -2.00 -16.31 17.42
C THR A 94 -3.43 -16.05 16.97
N ASN A 95 -4.43 -16.79 17.47
CA ASN A 95 -5.84 -16.54 17.15
C ASN A 95 -6.32 -15.16 17.57
N ASP A 96 -6.02 -14.76 18.81
CA ASP A 96 -6.39 -13.44 19.33
C ASP A 96 -5.85 -12.32 18.44
N TYR A 97 -4.61 -12.50 17.94
CA TYR A 97 -3.98 -11.55 17.04
C TYR A 97 -4.49 -11.57 15.61
N LEU A 98 -4.83 -12.75 15.10
CA LEU A 98 -5.49 -12.86 13.81
C LEU A 98 -6.82 -12.10 13.81
N ASP A 99 -7.56 -12.21 14.91
CA ASP A 99 -8.82 -11.49 15.09
C ASP A 99 -8.59 -9.99 15.26
N LEU A 100 -7.61 -9.58 16.07
CA LEU A 100 -7.32 -8.16 16.34
C LEU A 100 -6.74 -7.43 15.12
N TYR A 101 -5.60 -7.90 14.60
CA TYR A 101 -4.80 -7.19 13.59
C TYR A 101 -5.38 -7.26 12.19
N PHE A 102 -6.18 -8.28 11.87
CA PHE A 102 -6.59 -8.51 10.49
C PHE A 102 -8.11 -8.49 10.32
N ILE A 103 -8.90 -9.07 11.22
CA ILE A 103 -10.36 -9.04 11.08
C ILE A 103 -10.94 -7.75 11.66
N LYS A 104 -10.69 -7.46 12.94
CA LYS A 104 -11.25 -6.28 13.63
C LYS A 104 -10.67 -5.00 13.04
N LEU A 105 -9.36 -4.90 12.87
CA LEU A 105 -8.73 -3.71 12.29
C LEU A 105 -9.27 -3.39 10.89
N GLU A 106 -9.37 -4.36 9.99
CA GLU A 106 -9.91 -4.10 8.65
C GLU A 106 -11.40 -3.72 8.70
N LYS A 107 -12.20 -4.35 9.57
CA LYS A 107 -13.60 -3.93 9.78
C LYS A 107 -13.71 -2.50 10.29
N GLU A 108 -12.90 -2.09 11.25
CA GLU A 108 -12.88 -0.71 11.76
C GLU A 108 -12.41 0.27 10.69
N LYS A 109 -11.40 -0.09 9.87
CA LYS A 109 -10.99 0.72 8.71
C LYS A 109 -12.14 0.95 7.74
N GLN A 110 -12.95 -0.08 7.44
CA GLN A 110 -14.09 0.06 6.53
C GLN A 110 -15.16 1.02 7.07
N LYS A 111 -15.31 1.18 8.41
CA LYS A 111 -16.23 2.17 8.98
C LYS A 111 -15.83 3.60 8.61
N TRP A 112 -14.54 3.90 8.58
CA TRP A 112 -14.00 5.20 8.18
C TRP A 112 -14.08 5.43 6.66
N LEU A 113 -14.04 4.35 5.89
CA LEU A 113 -14.03 4.36 4.43
C LEU A 113 -15.42 4.14 3.82
N TYR A 114 -16.52 4.30 4.58
CA TYR A 114 -17.86 3.99 4.10
C TYR A 114 -18.22 4.79 2.84
N SER A 115 -18.04 4.15 1.69
CA SER A 115 -18.32 4.65 0.35
C SER A 115 -19.29 3.69 -0.35
N THR A 116 -19.91 4.16 -1.43
CA THR A 116 -20.76 3.32 -2.29
C THR A 116 -19.98 2.22 -3.02
N GLU A 117 -18.65 2.36 -3.15
CA GLU A 117 -17.75 1.34 -3.71
C GLU A 117 -16.44 1.32 -2.92
N SER A 118 -16.10 0.17 -2.32
CA SER A 118 -14.88 -0.01 -1.52
C SER A 118 -13.71 -0.54 -2.33
N ASN A 119 -12.49 -0.22 -1.89
CA ASN A 119 -11.28 -0.74 -2.50
C ASN A 119 -11.17 -2.24 -2.24
N GLN A 120 -11.29 -3.03 -3.30
CA GLN A 120 -11.21 -4.48 -3.20
C GLN A 120 -9.75 -4.90 -3.02
N PHE A 121 -9.54 -5.90 -2.18
CA PHE A 121 -8.21 -6.45 -1.96
C PHE A 121 -8.29 -7.93 -1.56
N ILE A 122 -7.19 -8.63 -1.78
CA ILE A 122 -6.95 -9.96 -1.20
C ILE A 122 -5.69 -9.88 -0.35
N LYS A 123 -5.79 -10.28 0.91
CA LYS A 123 -4.69 -10.29 1.89
C LYS A 123 -4.43 -11.72 2.35
N PHE A 124 -3.20 -12.18 2.17
CA PHE A 124 -2.69 -13.46 2.66
C PHE A 124 -1.90 -13.21 3.94
N VAL A 125 -2.30 -13.86 5.03
CA VAL A 125 -1.60 -13.81 6.32
C VAL A 125 -0.80 -15.10 6.48
N PHE A 126 0.51 -14.97 6.58
CA PHE A 126 1.40 -16.10 6.78
C PHE A 126 1.55 -16.43 8.27
N THR A 127 1.91 -17.68 8.53
CA THR A 127 2.18 -18.16 9.88
C THR A 127 3.30 -17.32 10.53
N PRO A 128 3.13 -16.86 11.78
CA PRO A 128 4.03 -15.88 12.35
C PRO A 128 5.38 -16.48 12.69
N LEU A 129 6.42 -15.66 12.68
CA LEU A 129 7.61 -15.95 13.48
C LEU A 129 7.25 -15.78 14.96
N ILE A 130 7.75 -16.69 15.80
CA ILE A 130 7.50 -16.66 17.24
C ILE A 130 8.83 -16.57 17.98
N GLU A 131 8.93 -15.59 18.87
CA GLU A 131 10.08 -15.42 19.75
C GLU A 131 9.66 -15.64 21.19
N PHE A 132 10.45 -16.39 21.95
CA PHE A 132 10.21 -16.63 23.37
C PHE A 132 11.17 -15.78 24.18
N GLY A 133 10.63 -14.87 24.98
CA GLY A 133 11.39 -14.12 25.97
C GLY A 133 11.55 -14.88 27.28
N LYS A 134 12.27 -14.26 28.22
CA LYS A 134 12.26 -14.68 29.63
C LYS A 134 10.83 -14.67 30.18
N GLU A 135 10.58 -15.50 31.21
CA GLU A 135 9.25 -15.63 31.86
C GLU A 135 8.14 -16.14 30.92
N SER A 136 8.50 -16.88 29.87
CA SER A 136 7.55 -17.46 28.90
C SER A 136 6.75 -16.41 28.11
N LYS A 137 7.27 -15.19 27.96
CA LYS A 137 6.68 -14.19 27.06
C LYS A 137 6.79 -14.66 25.61
N ILE A 138 5.70 -14.58 24.87
CA ILE A 138 5.62 -15.00 23.46
C ILE A 138 5.49 -13.73 22.63
N TYR A 139 6.36 -13.47 21.66
CA TYR A 139 6.26 -12.35 20.73
C TYR A 139 5.93 -12.89 19.35
N LEU A 140 5.00 -12.24 18.65
CA LEU A 140 4.52 -12.68 17.33
C LEU A 140 4.83 -11.62 16.27
N TYR A 141 5.39 -12.09 15.16
CA TYR A 141 5.71 -11.28 14.00
C TYR A 141 5.02 -11.87 12.79
N PHE A 142 3.98 -11.20 12.29
CA PHE A 142 3.22 -11.66 11.13
C PHE A 142 3.71 -10.97 9.87
N VAL A 143 3.96 -11.75 8.84
CA VAL A 143 4.14 -11.24 7.48
C VAL A 143 2.83 -11.41 6.73
N THR A 144 2.41 -10.39 5.99
CA THR A 144 1.23 -10.45 5.12
C THR A 144 1.56 -10.00 3.71
N LEU A 145 0.83 -10.50 2.73
CA LEU A 145 0.87 -10.03 1.35
C LEU A 145 -0.53 -9.56 0.96
N THR A 146 -0.66 -8.30 0.58
CA THR A 146 -1.92 -7.70 0.11
C THR A 146 -1.79 -7.28 -1.34
N VAL A 147 -2.76 -7.68 -2.16
CA VAL A 147 -2.92 -7.21 -3.54
C VAL A 147 -4.22 -6.43 -3.61
N TYR A 148 -4.12 -5.17 -4.02
CA TYR A 148 -5.27 -4.30 -4.24
C TYR A 148 -5.74 -4.39 -5.69
N GLN A 149 -7.01 -4.10 -5.94
CA GLN A 149 -7.61 -4.14 -7.28
C GLN A 149 -6.93 -3.20 -8.30
N ASN A 150 -6.37 -2.09 -7.82
CA ASN A 150 -5.58 -1.16 -8.64
C ASN A 150 -4.19 -1.72 -9.02
N GLY A 151 -3.82 -2.91 -8.55
CA GLY A 151 -2.56 -3.57 -8.83
C GLY A 151 -1.45 -3.26 -7.81
N SER A 152 -1.71 -2.42 -6.80
CA SER A 152 -0.74 -2.20 -5.72
C SER A 152 -0.47 -3.51 -4.97
N ILE A 153 0.81 -3.80 -4.74
CA ILE A 153 1.24 -4.95 -3.94
C ILE A 153 1.94 -4.43 -2.69
N VAL A 154 1.46 -4.86 -1.53
CA VAL A 154 1.99 -4.44 -0.22
C VAL A 154 2.31 -5.68 0.60
N ILE A 155 3.52 -5.72 1.16
CA ILE A 155 3.90 -6.72 2.15
C ILE A 155 3.99 -5.99 3.49
N ASP A 156 3.23 -6.43 4.49
CA ASP A 156 3.28 -5.82 5.81
C ASP A 156 3.94 -6.77 6.82
N LEU A 157 4.83 -6.22 7.65
CA LEU A 157 5.34 -6.85 8.86
C LEU A 157 4.63 -6.25 10.08
N PHE A 158 3.80 -7.06 10.74
CA PHE A 158 3.09 -6.71 11.98
C PHE A 158 3.88 -7.25 13.18
N GLU A 159 4.39 -6.36 14.03
CA GLU A 159 5.25 -6.71 15.18
C GLU A 159 4.54 -6.45 16.52
N ASP A 160 4.26 -7.50 17.30
CA ASP A 160 3.85 -7.36 18.70
C ASP A 160 5.04 -6.95 19.56
N LEU A 161 5.13 -5.66 19.88
CA LEU A 161 6.20 -5.09 20.68
C LEU A 161 5.80 -4.84 22.14
N ARG A 162 4.65 -5.38 22.56
CA ARG A 162 4.25 -5.31 23.97
C ARG A 162 5.29 -6.08 24.78
N ASP A 163 5.90 -5.40 25.73
CA ASP A 163 7.00 -5.92 26.54
C ASP A 163 8.36 -6.06 25.83
N SER A 164 8.54 -5.48 24.65
CA SER A 164 9.85 -5.41 24.00
C SER A 164 10.76 -4.38 24.68
N PHE A 165 12.06 -4.49 24.42
CA PHE A 165 13.06 -3.52 24.84
C PHE A 165 13.38 -2.59 23.68
N TYR A 166 13.85 -1.38 23.98
CA TYR A 166 14.46 -0.51 22.99
C TYR A 166 15.94 -0.40 23.28
N ASP A 167 16.74 -0.22 22.23
CA ASP A 167 18.09 0.27 22.39
C ASP A 167 18.08 1.77 22.76
N VAL A 168 19.26 2.34 22.97
CA VAL A 168 19.47 3.75 23.31
C VAL A 168 18.86 4.72 22.29
N ASP A 169 18.64 4.25 21.07
CA ASP A 169 18.06 5.00 19.97
C ASP A 169 16.53 4.91 19.89
N PHE A 170 15.83 4.16 20.73
CA PHE A 170 14.36 4.08 20.67
C PHE A 170 13.74 3.82 19.27
N GLN A 171 14.53 3.34 18.31
CA GLN A 171 14.12 3.02 16.94
C GLN A 171 14.17 1.53 16.69
N HIS A 172 15.09 0.84 17.35
CA HIS A 172 15.29 -0.58 17.19
C HIS A 172 14.75 -1.33 18.42
N PRO A 173 13.45 -1.71 18.41
CA PRO A 173 12.94 -2.60 19.41
C PRO A 173 13.58 -3.97 19.26
N TYR A 174 13.86 -4.63 20.37
CA TYR A 174 14.41 -5.99 20.40
C TYR A 174 13.79 -6.80 21.54
N THR A 175 13.79 -8.11 21.37
CA THR A 175 13.36 -9.05 22.40
C THR A 175 14.58 -9.72 23.03
N LYS A 176 14.56 -9.94 24.35
CA LYS A 176 15.59 -10.74 25.04
C LYS A 176 15.17 -12.21 25.00
N MET A 177 15.44 -12.84 23.87
CA MET A 177 14.96 -14.17 23.52
C MET A 177 15.77 -15.30 24.16
N ILE A 178 15.07 -16.38 24.51
CA ILE A 178 15.62 -17.67 24.97
C ILE A 178 15.48 -18.77 23.91
N ALA A 179 14.53 -18.63 23.00
CA ALA A 179 14.27 -19.55 21.91
C ALA A 179 13.47 -18.85 20.81
N LYS A 180 13.48 -19.41 19.61
CA LYS A 180 12.75 -18.89 18.46
C LYS A 180 12.18 -20.02 17.60
N LEU A 181 10.95 -19.83 17.13
CA LEU A 181 10.32 -20.71 16.14
C LEU A 181 10.19 -20.00 14.82
N PHE A 182 10.75 -20.65 13.82
CA PHE A 182 10.72 -20.20 12.45
C PHE A 182 9.80 -21.10 11.64
N PRO A 183 8.87 -20.54 10.86
CA PRO A 183 8.15 -21.36 9.90
C PRO A 183 9.11 -21.78 8.79
N ASP A 184 9.28 -23.08 8.61
CA ASP A 184 10.18 -23.64 7.61
C ASP A 184 9.44 -23.82 6.28
N PHE A 185 9.53 -22.81 5.41
CA PHE A 185 8.84 -22.77 4.11
C PHE A 185 9.34 -23.85 3.14
N LYS A 186 10.54 -24.41 3.37
CA LYS A 186 11.09 -25.50 2.56
C LYS A 186 10.44 -26.83 2.89
N LYS A 187 9.94 -27.00 4.12
CA LYS A 187 9.28 -28.23 4.55
C LYS A 187 7.79 -28.22 4.25
N ARG A 188 7.32 -29.28 3.58
CA ARG A 188 5.90 -29.44 3.21
C ARG A 188 4.99 -29.79 4.39
N ASN A 189 5.53 -30.22 5.52
CA ASN A 189 4.80 -30.78 6.66
C ASN A 189 4.20 -29.73 7.62
N LYS A 190 4.17 -28.44 7.23
CA LYS A 190 3.62 -27.33 8.03
C LYS A 190 4.13 -27.36 9.47
N SER A 191 5.45 -27.47 9.66
CA SER A 191 6.06 -27.55 10.99
C SER A 191 7.06 -26.42 11.22
N TYR A 192 7.05 -25.87 12.44
CA TYR A 192 8.09 -24.94 12.86
C TYR A 192 9.44 -25.63 13.05
N SER A 193 10.51 -24.89 12.84
CA SER A 193 11.88 -25.24 13.21
C SER A 193 12.29 -24.40 14.43
N LEU A 194 12.88 -25.05 15.44
CA LEU A 194 13.38 -24.40 16.66
C LEU A 194 14.82 -23.92 16.46
N ASP A 195 15.10 -22.66 16.80
CA ASP A 195 16.44 -22.04 16.81
C ASP A 195 17.24 -22.25 15.51
N SER A 196 16.55 -22.15 14.38
CA SER A 196 17.16 -22.22 13.05
C SER A 196 17.98 -20.95 12.77
N SER A 197 19.04 -21.09 11.98
CA SER A 197 19.82 -19.95 11.46
C SER A 197 19.11 -19.19 10.32
N GLN A 198 17.93 -19.65 9.90
CA GLN A 198 17.10 -19.12 8.82
C GLN A 198 16.10 -18.10 9.37
N GLN A 199 16.16 -16.84 8.91
CA GLN A 199 15.62 -15.65 9.57
C GLN A 199 14.22 -15.23 9.09
N LEU A 200 13.66 -14.17 9.69
CA LEU A 200 12.41 -13.48 9.27
C LEU A 200 12.46 -13.05 7.79
N ASP A 201 13.65 -12.66 7.33
CA ASP A 201 13.95 -12.33 5.95
C ASP A 201 13.62 -13.45 4.97
N ASP A 202 13.61 -14.72 5.40
CA ASP A 202 13.34 -15.82 4.49
C ASP A 202 11.91 -15.78 3.93
N ILE A 203 10.92 -15.36 4.74
CA ILE A 203 9.53 -15.24 4.27
C ILE A 203 9.39 -14.06 3.33
N LEU A 204 9.94 -12.92 3.73
CA LEU A 204 9.91 -11.69 2.96
C LEU A 204 10.63 -11.88 1.61
N ASN A 205 11.83 -12.44 1.63
CA ASN A 205 12.61 -12.75 0.43
C ASN A 205 11.94 -13.81 -0.43
N TYR A 206 11.31 -14.83 0.17
CA TYR A 206 10.53 -15.81 -0.56
C TYR A 206 9.38 -15.15 -1.31
N ILE A 207 8.56 -14.34 -0.63
CA ILE A 207 7.44 -13.63 -1.26
C ILE A 207 7.96 -12.72 -2.38
N LYS A 208 9.01 -11.93 -2.13
CA LYS A 208 9.63 -11.05 -3.13
C LYS A 208 10.11 -11.82 -4.36
N LYS A 209 10.81 -12.94 -4.16
CA LYS A 209 11.27 -13.82 -5.24
C LYS A 209 10.10 -14.35 -6.06
N GLU A 210 9.05 -14.78 -5.37
CA GLU A 210 7.86 -15.31 -6.01
C GLU A 210 7.09 -14.26 -6.81
N LEU A 211 6.97 -13.04 -6.28
CA LEU A 211 6.40 -11.90 -6.99
C LEU A 211 7.26 -11.52 -8.20
N SER A 212 8.59 -11.51 -8.05
CA SER A 212 9.53 -11.19 -9.15
C SER A 212 9.45 -12.23 -10.27
N SER A 213 9.09 -13.48 -9.96
CA SER A 213 8.95 -14.53 -10.98
C SER A 213 7.69 -14.42 -11.84
N ILE A 214 6.74 -13.53 -11.47
CA ILE A 214 5.48 -13.36 -12.21
C ILE A 214 5.79 -12.91 -13.63
N SER A 215 5.04 -13.46 -14.59
CA SER A 215 5.09 -13.08 -16.01
C SER A 215 6.49 -13.11 -16.65
N GLY A 216 7.39 -13.98 -16.16
CA GLY A 216 8.71 -14.19 -16.77
C GLY A 216 9.84 -13.33 -16.19
N GLY A 217 9.62 -12.57 -15.11
CA GLY A 217 10.70 -11.86 -14.42
C GLY A 217 10.45 -10.36 -14.24
N ILE A 218 9.42 -9.98 -13.48
CA ILE A 218 9.17 -8.58 -13.10
C ILE A 218 10.29 -8.10 -12.17
N GLN A 219 10.91 -6.97 -12.51
CA GLN A 219 11.82 -6.31 -11.58
C GLN A 219 11.01 -5.50 -10.56
N LEU A 220 11.14 -5.87 -9.29
CA LEU A 220 10.51 -5.17 -8.18
C LEU A 220 11.57 -4.38 -7.41
N SER A 221 11.32 -3.09 -7.22
CA SER A 221 11.95 -2.28 -6.17
C SER A 221 10.96 -2.13 -5.00
N GLU A 222 11.42 -1.62 -3.87
CA GLU A 222 10.56 -1.42 -2.71
C GLU A 222 10.72 -0.05 -2.08
N ARG A 223 9.61 0.49 -1.59
CA ARG A 223 9.57 1.59 -0.63
C ARG A 223 9.00 1.05 0.66
N PHE A 224 9.51 1.53 1.80
CA PHE A 224 9.00 1.10 3.10
C PHE A 224 8.51 2.29 3.91
N PHE A 225 7.45 2.07 4.67
CA PHE A 225 6.92 2.99 5.67
C PHE A 225 6.81 2.26 7.00
N THR A 226 7.26 2.87 8.07
CA THR A 226 7.24 2.33 9.43
C THR A 226 6.28 3.13 10.28
N LEU A 227 5.33 2.44 10.90
CA LEU A 227 4.26 3.02 11.70
C LEU A 227 4.35 2.47 13.11
N HIS A 228 4.63 3.35 14.06
CA HIS A 228 4.65 3.04 15.49
C HIS A 228 3.35 3.51 16.14
N PHE A 229 2.54 2.56 16.60
CA PHE A 229 1.28 2.82 17.28
C PHE A 229 1.45 2.65 18.80
N ILE A 230 1.59 3.77 19.52
CA ILE A 230 1.75 3.75 20.97
C ILE A 230 0.41 4.03 21.66
N THR A 231 -0.03 3.08 22.47
CA THR A 231 -1.37 3.12 23.09
C THR A 231 -1.40 3.76 24.47
N ASN A 232 -0.24 3.94 25.10
CA ASN A 232 -0.10 4.53 26.44
C ASN A 232 0.83 5.76 26.49
N MET A 233 0.96 6.48 25.36
CA MET A 233 1.85 7.63 25.19
C MET A 233 1.73 8.67 26.32
N LYS A 234 0.49 8.99 26.75
CA LYS A 234 0.25 9.99 27.80
C LYS A 234 0.84 9.59 29.14
N ASP A 235 0.73 8.33 29.53
CA ASP A 235 1.29 7.84 30.79
C ASP A 235 2.81 7.74 30.73
N MET A 236 3.35 7.31 29.58
CA MET A 236 4.79 7.30 29.35
C MET A 236 5.39 8.69 29.51
N ASN A 237 4.76 9.71 28.93
CA ASN A 237 5.21 11.10 29.03
C ASN A 237 5.10 11.74 30.43
N LYS A 238 4.49 11.05 31.41
CA LYS A 238 4.50 11.46 32.83
C LYS A 238 5.75 10.94 33.58
N LEU A 239 6.40 9.88 33.07
CA LEU A 239 7.59 9.31 33.71
C LEU A 239 8.72 10.34 33.72
N GLU A 240 9.48 10.38 34.81
CA GLU A 240 10.60 11.32 34.98
C GLU A 240 11.59 11.28 33.81
N PHE A 241 11.80 10.09 33.22
CA PHE A 241 12.63 9.90 32.04
C PHE A 241 12.20 10.75 30.85
N PHE A 242 10.90 10.87 30.59
CA PHE A 242 10.34 11.59 29.43
C PHE A 242 9.81 12.99 29.77
N LYS A 243 9.99 13.48 31.01
CA LYS A 243 9.53 14.82 31.41
C LYS A 243 10.24 15.93 30.65
N LYS A 244 11.54 15.75 30.39
CA LYS A 244 12.38 16.73 29.69
C LYS A 244 12.17 16.67 28.18
N ASP A 245 12.28 15.46 27.63
CA ASP A 245 12.12 15.16 26.22
C ASP A 245 11.07 14.06 26.09
N LYS A 246 9.98 14.32 25.36
CA LYS A 246 8.82 13.42 25.29
C LYS A 246 9.18 12.10 24.58
N LEU A 247 8.49 11.01 24.87
CA LEU A 247 8.72 9.69 24.25
C LEU A 247 8.69 9.75 22.71
N TYR A 248 7.73 10.46 22.11
CA TYR A 248 7.68 10.61 20.65
C TYR A 248 8.97 11.23 20.11
N THR A 249 9.53 12.21 20.82
CA THR A 249 10.78 12.87 20.47
C THR A 249 11.94 11.87 20.45
N TRP A 250 11.99 10.95 21.42
CA TRP A 250 12.98 9.87 21.43
C TRP A 250 12.80 8.90 20.26
N MET A 251 11.57 8.54 19.90
CA MET A 251 11.36 7.55 18.83
C MET A 251 11.69 8.07 17.43
N ILE A 252 11.36 9.33 17.11
CA ILE A 252 11.64 9.86 15.76
C ILE A 252 13.02 10.55 15.65
N ASN A 253 13.54 11.07 16.75
CA ASN A 253 14.72 11.95 16.74
C ASN A 253 15.80 11.49 17.70
N ALA A 254 15.75 10.22 18.11
CA ALA A 254 16.68 9.65 19.06
C ALA A 254 18.13 10.05 18.78
N PRO A 255 18.91 10.26 19.84
CA PRO A 255 20.30 10.66 19.70
C PRO A 255 21.07 9.57 18.97
N TYR A 256 21.64 9.93 17.82
CA TYR A 256 22.45 9.03 16.99
C TYR A 256 23.75 8.54 17.69
N THR A 257 24.11 9.08 18.86
CA THR A 257 25.34 8.71 19.59
C THR A 257 25.18 8.71 21.11
N SER A 258 25.93 7.85 21.79
CA SER A 258 26.04 7.79 23.27
C SER A 258 26.49 9.11 23.91
N GLN A 259 27.26 9.92 23.18
CA GLN A 259 27.68 11.26 23.61
C GLN A 259 26.52 12.25 23.62
N ALA A 260 25.59 12.15 22.67
CA ALA A 260 24.40 13.01 22.62
C ALA A 260 23.44 12.73 23.80
N LEU A 261 23.38 11.49 24.30
CA LEU A 261 22.65 11.14 25.55
C LEU A 261 23.18 11.88 26.78
N SER A 262 24.48 12.21 26.81
CA SER A 262 25.12 12.94 27.91
C SER A 262 24.96 14.46 27.83
N SER A 263 24.64 14.98 26.65
CA SER A 263 24.52 16.42 26.44
C SER A 263 23.16 16.92 26.93
N MET A 264 23.14 17.78 27.94
CA MET A 264 21.90 18.36 28.49
C MET A 264 21.20 19.32 27.51
N ASN A 265 21.78 19.61 26.35
CA ASN A 265 21.21 20.54 25.38
C ASN A 265 20.24 19.82 24.45
N LYS A 266 19.08 20.45 24.22
CA LYS A 266 18.12 20.00 23.21
C LYS A 266 18.86 19.91 21.87
N SER A 267 18.98 18.69 21.36
CA SER A 267 19.57 18.42 20.07
C SER A 267 18.80 19.17 18.98
N LYS A 268 19.49 19.76 17.99
CA LYS A 268 18.87 20.37 16.80
C LYS A 268 17.97 19.41 16.01
N TYR A 269 18.04 18.12 16.32
CA TYR A 269 17.27 17.07 15.68
C TYR A 269 15.87 16.91 16.27
N TYR A 270 15.52 17.54 17.39
CA TYR A 270 14.20 17.42 18.00
C TYR A 270 13.14 18.28 17.28
N ARG A 271 12.38 17.68 16.35
CA ARG A 271 11.10 18.25 15.91
C ARG A 271 10.08 18.15 17.06
N THR A 272 9.53 19.30 17.48
CA THR A 272 8.58 19.38 18.61
C THR A 272 7.12 19.37 18.18
N ASP A 273 6.87 19.72 16.93
CA ASP A 273 5.52 19.99 16.45
C ASP A 273 4.95 18.71 15.84
N TYR A 274 3.84 18.25 16.41
CA TYR A 274 3.07 17.11 15.94
C TYR A 274 1.76 17.61 15.35
N PHE A 275 1.15 16.81 14.48
CA PHE A 275 -0.18 17.08 13.98
C PHE A 275 -1.24 16.49 14.91
N ASP A 276 -2.25 17.29 15.26
CA ASP A 276 -3.32 16.94 16.17
C ASP A 276 -4.66 16.94 15.43
N LEU A 277 -5.38 15.82 15.51
CA LEU A 277 -6.75 15.65 15.09
C LEU A 277 -7.56 15.11 16.25
N GLU A 278 -8.87 15.32 16.26
CA GLU A 278 -9.78 14.85 17.31
C GLU A 278 -9.48 13.41 17.79
N TYR A 279 -9.17 12.50 16.87
CA TYR A 279 -8.95 11.07 17.14
C TYR A 279 -7.52 10.68 17.44
N ILE A 280 -6.52 11.40 16.91
CA ILE A 280 -5.13 10.98 16.96
C ILE A 280 -4.18 12.18 16.99
N ASN A 281 -3.01 11.92 17.52
CA ASN A 281 -1.84 12.72 17.28
C ASN A 281 -0.82 11.90 16.51
N TYR A 282 -0.04 12.55 15.64
CA TYR A 282 1.11 11.91 15.05
C TYR A 282 2.24 12.87 14.72
N ILE A 283 3.43 12.30 14.57
CA ILE A 283 4.59 12.98 14.02
C ILE A 283 5.29 12.08 13.01
N ASN A 284 5.82 12.67 11.94
CA ASN A 284 6.51 11.96 10.87
C ASN A 284 7.94 12.48 10.68
N LYS A 285 8.82 11.58 10.25
CA LYS A 285 10.17 11.89 9.79
C LYS A 285 10.56 10.90 8.70
N GLY A 286 10.52 11.35 7.45
CA GLY A 286 10.65 10.49 6.28
C GLY A 286 9.62 9.36 6.30
N SER A 287 10.10 8.12 6.21
CA SER A 287 9.28 6.91 6.25
C SER A 287 8.81 6.48 7.64
N ASN A 288 9.21 7.16 8.72
CA ASN A 288 8.86 6.76 10.09
C ASN A 288 7.77 7.67 10.66
N TYR A 289 6.70 7.05 11.16
CA TYR A 289 5.56 7.72 11.78
C TYR A 289 5.35 7.20 13.20
N VAL A 290 5.16 8.11 14.15
CA VAL A 290 4.76 7.78 15.52
C VAL A 290 3.35 8.32 15.74
N ILE A 291 2.41 7.42 16.03
CA ILE A 291 0.98 7.69 16.14
C ILE A 291 0.48 7.29 17.53
N TRP A 292 -0.32 8.14 18.16
CA TRP A 292 -0.97 7.85 19.43
C TRP A 292 -2.37 8.45 19.50
N ASN A 293 -3.22 7.85 20.33
CA ASN A 293 -4.58 8.31 20.54
C ASN A 293 -4.65 9.52 21.49
N ASN A 294 -5.63 10.39 21.25
CA ASN A 294 -6.01 11.48 22.13
C ASN A 294 -6.80 11.04 23.36
N ASN A 295 -7.29 9.81 23.37
CA ASN A 295 -8.14 9.28 24.42
C ASN A 295 -7.34 8.81 25.64
N ASN A 296 -7.92 8.96 26.84
CA ASN A 296 -7.31 8.55 28.11
C ASN A 296 -7.73 7.13 28.55
N SER A 297 -8.32 6.35 27.65
CA SER A 297 -8.75 4.99 27.95
C SER A 297 -7.54 4.11 28.28
N ASN A 298 -7.70 3.24 29.28
CA ASN A 298 -6.69 2.22 29.62
C ASN A 298 -6.81 0.94 28.78
N ASN A 299 -7.76 0.88 27.85
CA ASN A 299 -7.97 -0.30 27.01
C ASN A 299 -7.03 -0.27 25.80
N PHE A 300 -6.02 -1.15 25.83
CA PHE A 300 -5.05 -1.31 24.76
C PHE A 300 -5.71 -1.58 23.40
N GLU A 301 -6.62 -2.56 23.33
CA GLU A 301 -7.24 -2.99 22.08
C GLU A 301 -8.10 -1.88 21.48
N SER A 302 -8.92 -1.22 22.31
CA SER A 302 -9.75 -0.10 21.86
C SER A 302 -8.90 1.07 21.37
N ASN A 303 -7.85 1.44 22.12
CA ASN A 303 -6.97 2.54 21.73
C ASN A 303 -6.26 2.22 20.41
N PHE A 304 -5.70 1.00 20.29
CA PHE A 304 -5.04 0.52 19.09
C PHE A 304 -5.99 0.54 17.88
N LEU A 305 -7.16 -0.08 17.99
CA LEU A 305 -8.11 -0.15 16.88
C LEU A 305 -8.56 1.24 16.44
N GLN A 306 -8.86 2.14 17.37
CA GLN A 306 -9.26 3.52 17.05
C GLN A 306 -8.14 4.26 16.29
N GLN A 307 -6.92 4.28 16.83
CA GLN A 307 -5.82 5.03 16.22
C GLN A 307 -5.33 4.41 14.90
N ALA A 308 -5.21 3.08 14.84
CA ALA A 308 -4.70 2.40 13.66
C ALA A 308 -5.73 2.39 12.53
N SER A 309 -7.02 2.19 12.83
CA SER A 309 -8.05 2.21 11.79
C SER A 309 -8.20 3.59 11.15
N PHE A 310 -8.25 4.65 11.95
CA PHE A 310 -8.35 6.03 11.45
C PHE A 310 -7.10 6.41 10.65
N PHE A 311 -5.91 6.21 11.22
CA PHE A 311 -4.67 6.60 10.54
C PHE A 311 -4.44 5.79 9.25
N LEU A 312 -4.59 4.47 9.27
CA LEU A 312 -4.37 3.62 8.09
C LEU A 312 -5.40 3.84 7.00
N ALA A 313 -6.65 4.21 7.33
CA ALA A 313 -7.66 4.57 6.34
C ALA A 313 -7.23 5.79 5.49
N SER A 314 -6.55 6.77 6.10
CA SER A 314 -5.95 7.91 5.39
C SER A 314 -4.57 7.60 4.79
N ALA A 315 -3.71 6.90 5.53
CA ALA A 315 -2.30 6.77 5.20
C ALA A 315 -2.03 5.70 4.13
N THR A 316 -2.77 4.58 4.12
CA THR A 316 -2.54 3.52 3.10
C THR A 316 -2.64 4.06 1.68
N PRO A 317 -3.70 4.81 1.31
CA PRO A 317 -3.78 5.34 -0.05
C PRO A 317 -2.76 6.46 -0.33
N PHE A 318 -2.40 7.27 0.67
CA PHE A 318 -1.29 8.22 0.55
C PHE A 318 0.03 7.51 0.22
N PHE A 319 0.39 6.44 0.94
CA PHE A 319 1.59 5.67 0.67
C PHE A 319 1.57 5.00 -0.70
N GLN A 320 0.42 4.47 -1.13
CA GLN A 320 0.29 3.93 -2.49
C GLN A 320 0.45 5.01 -3.57
N LEU A 321 0.00 6.24 -3.33
CA LEU A 321 0.20 7.37 -4.23
C LEU A 321 1.68 7.76 -4.33
N VAL A 322 2.37 7.92 -3.21
CA VAL A 322 3.82 8.20 -3.19
C VAL A 322 4.58 7.11 -3.95
N CYS A 323 4.23 5.85 -3.73
CA CYS A 323 4.81 4.72 -4.43
C CYS A 323 4.57 4.74 -5.95
N LEU A 324 3.37 5.13 -6.39
CA LEU A 324 3.08 5.31 -7.81
C LEU A 324 3.95 6.42 -8.40
N GLU A 325 4.06 7.57 -7.73
CA GLU A 325 4.85 8.70 -8.22
C GLU A 325 6.32 8.32 -8.37
N GLU A 326 6.86 7.60 -7.38
CA GLU A 326 8.21 7.01 -7.45
C GLU A 326 8.35 5.99 -8.59
N THR A 327 7.36 5.12 -8.80
CA THR A 327 7.35 4.17 -9.93
C THR A 327 7.31 4.89 -11.27
N ILE A 328 6.58 6.02 -11.37
CA ILE A 328 6.53 6.85 -12.56
C ILE A 328 7.89 7.50 -12.81
N MET A 329 8.52 8.08 -11.78
CA MET A 329 9.86 8.65 -11.89
C MET A 329 10.88 7.61 -12.36
N ASP A 330 10.94 6.45 -11.71
CA ASP A 330 11.77 5.31 -12.11
C ASP A 330 11.46 4.89 -13.56
N GLY A 331 10.18 4.91 -13.95
CA GLY A 331 9.71 4.63 -15.30
C GLY A 331 10.23 5.62 -16.33
N LEU A 332 10.16 6.91 -16.06
CA LEU A 332 10.59 7.95 -16.99
C LEU A 332 12.10 7.95 -17.18
N GLU A 333 12.85 7.80 -16.09
CA GLU A 333 14.32 7.75 -16.15
C GLU A 333 14.83 6.51 -16.91
N LYS A 334 14.18 5.35 -16.74
CA LYS A 334 14.67 4.06 -17.27
C LYS A 334 14.03 3.64 -18.58
N PHE A 335 12.80 4.07 -18.91
CA PHE A 335 12.08 3.47 -20.04
C PHE A 335 12.45 4.06 -21.39
N HIS A 336 13.13 5.21 -21.46
CA HIS A 336 13.50 5.87 -22.72
C HIS A 336 12.42 5.67 -23.79
N LEU A 337 11.13 5.87 -23.45
CA LEU A 337 9.98 5.39 -24.24
C LEU A 337 9.93 6.13 -25.56
N SER A 338 10.74 5.69 -26.53
CA SER A 338 10.79 6.22 -27.88
C SER A 338 9.56 5.80 -28.72
N ASN A 339 8.62 5.05 -28.12
CA ASN A 339 7.42 4.54 -28.75
C ASN A 339 6.17 5.09 -28.05
N GLU A 340 5.49 6.03 -28.71
CA GLU A 340 4.28 6.72 -28.24
C GLU A 340 3.18 5.77 -27.73
N LYS A 341 3.06 4.57 -28.31
CA LYS A 341 2.02 3.61 -27.91
C LYS A 341 2.24 3.07 -26.49
N HIS A 342 3.48 2.78 -26.11
CA HIS A 342 3.79 2.28 -24.78
C HIS A 342 3.65 3.38 -23.72
N LEU A 343 4.01 4.62 -24.06
CA LEU A 343 3.81 5.78 -23.20
C LEU A 343 2.32 6.02 -22.91
N ILE A 344 1.47 5.95 -23.94
CA ILE A 344 0.02 6.07 -23.78
C ILE A 344 -0.53 4.98 -22.84
N GLN A 345 -0.11 3.72 -23.00
CA GLN A 345 -0.57 2.61 -22.15
C GLN A 345 -0.12 2.76 -20.69
N PHE A 346 1.13 3.18 -20.48
CA PHE A 346 1.67 3.44 -19.16
C PHE A 346 0.91 4.57 -18.45
N ASN A 347 0.65 5.67 -19.16
CA ASN A 347 -0.12 6.81 -18.66
C ASN A 347 -1.58 6.43 -18.35
N GLU A 348 -2.23 5.65 -19.22
CA GLU A 348 -3.58 5.14 -18.93
C GLU A 348 -3.62 4.28 -17.67
N TRP A 349 -2.61 3.43 -17.46
CA TRP A 349 -2.48 2.64 -16.23
C TRP A 349 -2.26 3.54 -15.01
N ALA A 350 -1.33 4.49 -15.07
CA ALA A 350 -1.05 5.44 -13.99
C ALA A 350 -2.28 6.29 -13.63
N HIS A 351 -3.01 6.78 -14.63
CA HIS A 351 -4.27 7.51 -14.43
C HIS A 351 -5.35 6.66 -13.78
N ASN A 352 -5.51 5.40 -14.21
CA ASN A 352 -6.47 4.49 -13.60
C ASN A 352 -6.09 4.17 -12.15
N TYR A 353 -4.79 4.03 -11.86
CA TYR A 353 -4.26 3.87 -10.51
C TYR A 353 -4.59 5.11 -9.66
N LYS A 354 -4.34 6.33 -10.17
CA LYS A 354 -4.69 7.61 -9.49
C LYS A 354 -6.19 7.76 -9.25
N LYS A 355 -7.02 7.42 -10.24
CA LYS A 355 -8.49 7.47 -10.13
C LYS A 355 -9.02 6.63 -8.97
N SER A 356 -8.42 5.47 -8.70
CA SER A 356 -8.83 4.61 -7.59
C SER A 356 -8.78 5.33 -6.23
N TYR A 357 -7.86 6.27 -6.04
CA TYR A 357 -7.79 7.12 -4.85
C TYR A 357 -8.93 8.10 -4.75
N VAL A 358 -9.22 8.79 -5.85
CA VAL A 358 -10.31 9.78 -5.90
C VAL A 358 -11.65 9.13 -5.57
N PHE A 359 -11.89 7.88 -6.01
CA PHE A 359 -13.10 7.15 -5.66
C PHE A 359 -13.18 6.76 -4.18
N MET A 360 -12.07 6.37 -3.54
CA MET A 360 -12.02 6.10 -2.09
C MET A 360 -12.31 7.36 -1.26
N TYR A 361 -11.96 8.54 -1.77
CA TYR A 361 -12.08 9.82 -1.05
C TYR A 361 -13.23 10.72 -1.54
N ARG A 362 -14.25 10.19 -2.23
CA ARG A 362 -15.48 10.96 -2.56
C ARG A 362 -16.45 11.20 -1.38
N LEU A 363 -15.97 10.91 -0.16
CA LEU A 363 -16.35 11.37 1.19
C LEU A 363 -17.74 11.05 1.77
N ASN A 364 -17.68 10.37 2.93
CA ASN A 364 -18.60 10.53 4.08
C ASN A 364 -17.88 11.03 5.36
N PHE A 365 -16.53 11.07 5.43
CA PHE A 365 -15.78 11.50 6.63
C PHE A 365 -14.67 12.52 6.32
N ILE A 366 -14.97 13.82 6.48
CA ILE A 366 -14.06 14.95 6.20
C ILE A 366 -12.68 14.78 6.87
N ALA A 367 -12.64 14.32 8.12
CA ALA A 367 -11.40 14.16 8.89
C ALA A 367 -10.37 13.21 8.23
N ILE A 368 -10.83 12.17 7.53
CA ILE A 368 -9.94 11.24 6.81
C ILE A 368 -9.27 11.93 5.62
N PHE A 369 -10.01 12.79 4.92
CA PHE A 369 -9.50 13.57 3.79
C PHE A 369 -8.58 14.69 4.24
N GLU A 370 -8.88 15.36 5.35
CA GLU A 370 -7.98 16.33 5.98
C GLU A 370 -6.63 15.70 6.34
N LEU A 371 -6.64 14.54 7.00
CA LEU A 371 -5.41 13.81 7.30
C LEU A 371 -4.64 13.42 6.03
N PHE A 372 -5.33 12.93 5.01
CA PHE A 372 -4.70 12.57 3.73
C PHE A 372 -4.03 13.78 3.06
N ASN A 373 -4.71 14.92 2.97
CA ASN A 373 -4.14 16.13 2.37
C ASN A 373 -2.98 16.66 3.20
N HIS A 374 -3.09 16.66 4.52
CA HIS A 374 -2.00 17.06 5.38
C HIS A 374 -0.76 16.18 5.16
N LEU A 375 -0.93 14.84 5.14
CA LEU A 375 0.16 13.93 4.82
C LEU A 375 0.78 14.23 3.45
N LYS A 376 -0.05 14.51 2.44
CA LYS A 376 0.42 14.86 1.09
C LYS A 376 1.23 16.15 1.06
N GLU A 377 0.79 17.19 1.76
CA GLU A 377 1.41 18.52 1.73
C GLU A 377 2.63 18.66 2.66
N HIS A 378 2.67 17.90 3.75
CA HIS A 378 3.64 18.10 4.85
C HIS A 378 4.54 16.89 5.08
N SER A 379 4.49 15.86 4.23
CA SER A 379 5.47 14.78 4.32
C SER A 379 6.86 15.21 3.85
N ASP A 380 7.90 14.61 4.42
CA ASP A 380 9.28 14.81 3.94
C ASP A 380 9.50 14.16 2.54
N PHE A 381 8.50 13.50 1.96
CA PHE A 381 8.51 13.03 0.58
C PHE A 381 8.15 14.20 -0.31
N ILE A 382 9.19 14.89 -0.83
CA ILE A 382 9.03 16.05 -1.68
C ILE A 382 8.31 15.64 -2.97
N HIS A 383 7.24 16.36 -3.32
CA HIS A 383 6.65 16.27 -4.65
C HIS A 383 7.64 16.86 -5.65
N ASP A 384 8.21 16.03 -6.53
CA ASP A 384 9.17 16.51 -7.52
C ASP A 384 8.46 17.39 -8.56
N GLU A 385 8.95 18.59 -8.80
CA GLU A 385 8.47 19.53 -9.82
C GLU A 385 8.49 18.87 -11.22
N TYR A 386 9.38 17.89 -11.42
CA TYR A 386 9.42 17.05 -12.61
C TYR A 386 8.16 16.19 -12.79
N VAL A 387 7.56 15.69 -11.70
CA VAL A 387 6.30 14.92 -11.74
C VAL A 387 5.13 15.81 -12.20
N GLU A 388 5.10 17.09 -11.80
CA GLU A 388 4.07 18.02 -12.27
C GLU A 388 4.20 18.31 -13.77
N LYS A 389 5.43 18.49 -14.25
CA LYS A 389 5.69 18.70 -15.68
C LYS A 389 5.26 17.48 -16.50
N VAL A 390 5.59 16.27 -16.04
CA VAL A 390 5.14 15.02 -16.67
C VAL A 390 3.62 14.89 -16.63
N LYS A 391 2.97 15.21 -15.50
CA LYS A 391 1.49 15.17 -15.39
C LYS A 391 0.84 16.11 -16.40
N GLN A 392 1.44 17.27 -16.65
CA GLN A 392 0.95 18.24 -17.62
C GLN A 392 1.12 17.72 -19.06
N GLU A 393 2.30 17.20 -19.39
CA GLU A 393 2.58 16.56 -20.69
C GLU A 393 1.68 15.32 -20.92
N GLU A 394 1.40 14.54 -19.88
CA GLU A 394 0.45 13.42 -19.88
C GLU A 394 -0.98 13.88 -20.19
N TYR A 395 -1.42 14.98 -19.55
CA TYR A 395 -2.75 15.56 -19.78
C TYR A 395 -2.90 16.05 -21.22
N ASP A 396 -1.87 16.70 -21.75
CA ASP A 396 -1.84 17.20 -23.13
C ASP A 396 -1.86 16.04 -24.14
N LEU A 397 -1.10 14.96 -23.92
CA LEU A 397 -1.12 13.76 -24.77
C LEU A 397 -2.48 13.03 -24.76
N ILE A 398 -3.12 12.92 -23.59
CA ILE A 398 -4.46 12.34 -23.48
C ILE A 398 -5.47 13.20 -24.25
N LYS A 399 -5.39 14.52 -24.09
CA LYS A 399 -6.25 15.48 -24.80
C LYS A 399 -6.07 15.37 -26.31
N GLU A 400 -4.83 15.29 -26.80
CA GLU A 400 -4.51 15.08 -28.22
C GLU A 400 -5.07 13.75 -28.74
N LYS A 401 -4.94 12.65 -27.98
CA LYS A 401 -5.52 11.35 -28.34
C LYS A 401 -7.04 11.40 -28.46
N TYR A 402 -7.72 12.08 -27.53
CA TYR A 402 -9.17 12.26 -27.60
C TYR A 402 -9.57 13.10 -28.82
N GLN A 403 -8.86 14.20 -29.08
CA GLN A 403 -9.08 15.04 -30.26
C GLN A 403 -8.85 14.28 -31.56
N PHE A 404 -7.80 13.45 -31.64
CA PHE A 404 -7.52 12.61 -32.81
C PHE A 404 -8.63 11.56 -33.03
N ASN A 405 -9.09 10.90 -31.97
CA ASN A 405 -10.18 9.93 -32.06
C ASN A 405 -11.51 10.59 -32.44
N GLU A 406 -11.79 11.78 -31.92
CA GLU A 406 -12.96 12.58 -32.30
C GLU A 406 -12.89 12.96 -33.78
N LEU A 407 -11.75 13.46 -34.25
CA LEU A 407 -11.52 13.79 -35.65
C LEU A 407 -11.69 12.57 -36.57
N ARG A 408 -11.19 11.40 -36.15
CA ARG A 408 -11.36 10.13 -36.86
C ARG A 408 -12.83 9.71 -36.92
N ASN A 409 -13.55 9.81 -35.80
CA ASN A 409 -14.97 9.46 -35.73
C ASN A 409 -15.83 10.41 -36.55
N THR A 410 -15.51 11.71 -36.58
CA THR A 410 -16.16 12.71 -37.43
C THR A 410 -15.96 12.39 -38.92
N LYS A 411 -14.73 12.05 -39.33
CA LYS A 411 -14.46 11.59 -40.71
C LYS A 411 -15.20 10.31 -41.07
N LEU A 412 -15.34 9.37 -40.14
CA LEU A 412 -16.12 8.14 -40.30
C LEU A 412 -17.63 8.44 -40.43
N MET A 413 -18.15 9.36 -39.63
CA MET A 413 -19.54 9.83 -39.70
C MET A 413 -19.82 10.54 -41.04
N GLU A 414 -18.92 11.41 -41.50
CA GLU A 414 -19.02 12.05 -42.82
C GLU A 414 -19.10 11.00 -43.94
N ALA A 415 -18.26 9.96 -43.88
CA ALA A 415 -18.27 8.88 -44.88
C ALA A 415 -19.59 8.09 -44.87
N ILE A 416 -20.13 7.77 -43.68
CA ILE A 416 -21.41 7.06 -43.54
C ILE A 416 -22.57 7.92 -44.08
N LEU A 417 -22.62 9.21 -43.72
CA LEU A 417 -23.64 10.14 -44.21
C LEU A 417 -23.59 10.30 -45.74
N PHE A 418 -22.38 10.34 -46.31
CA PHE A 418 -22.19 10.40 -47.76
C PHE A 418 -22.71 9.14 -48.46
N ILE A 419 -22.47 7.95 -47.89
CA ILE A 419 -23.01 6.68 -48.41
C ILE A 419 -24.54 6.69 -48.35
N ILE A 420 -25.13 7.09 -47.22
CA ILE A 420 -26.59 7.17 -47.05
C ILE A 420 -27.19 8.12 -48.09
N ALA A 421 -26.65 9.32 -48.23
CA ALA A 421 -27.13 10.30 -49.21
C ALA A 421 -27.03 9.79 -50.65
N SER A 422 -25.92 9.13 -51.00
CA SER A 422 -25.71 8.53 -52.32
C SER A 422 -26.73 7.43 -52.62
N VAL A 423 -27.01 6.57 -51.65
CA VAL A 423 -28.03 5.51 -51.76
C VAL A 423 -29.43 6.12 -51.89
N SER A 424 -29.75 7.17 -51.14
CA SER A 424 -31.04 7.88 -51.28
C SER A 424 -31.23 8.51 -52.65
N VAL A 425 -30.19 9.12 -53.23
CA VAL A 425 -30.24 9.66 -54.60
C VAL A 425 -30.52 8.54 -55.62
N LEU A 426 -29.86 7.40 -55.48
CA LEU A 426 -30.11 6.23 -56.34
C LEU A 426 -31.52 5.67 -56.18
N GLN A 427 -32.06 5.65 -54.96
CA GLN A 427 -33.45 5.24 -54.71
C GLN A 427 -34.45 6.18 -55.39
N VAL A 428 -34.24 7.50 -55.30
CA VAL A 428 -35.06 8.50 -55.99
C VAL A 428 -35.00 8.29 -57.51
N ILE A 429 -33.79 8.16 -58.07
CA ILE A 429 -33.63 7.91 -59.51
C ILE A 429 -34.34 6.62 -59.93
N ASN A 430 -34.22 5.55 -59.15
CA ASN A 430 -34.90 4.28 -59.42
C ASN A 430 -36.43 4.42 -59.44
N ILE A 431 -36.99 5.14 -58.47
CA ILE A 431 -38.45 5.37 -58.36
C ILE A 431 -38.97 6.18 -59.56
N PHE A 432 -38.26 7.22 -59.98
CA PHE A 432 -38.74 8.12 -61.03
C PHE A 432 -38.46 7.62 -62.46
N THR A 433 -37.42 6.81 -62.65
CA THR A 433 -37.03 6.35 -64.00
C THR A 433 -37.40 4.91 -64.27
N ASN A 434 -37.43 4.05 -63.23
CA ASN A 434 -37.67 2.61 -63.30
C ASN A 434 -36.88 1.91 -64.44
N ASN A 435 -35.68 2.42 -64.74
CA ASN A 435 -34.84 1.98 -65.85
C ASN A 435 -33.45 1.60 -65.33
N ILE A 436 -33.10 0.34 -65.50
CA ILE A 436 -31.85 -0.26 -65.02
C ILE A 436 -30.61 0.37 -65.65
N GLU A 437 -30.67 0.79 -66.92
CA GLU A 437 -29.51 1.41 -67.59
C GLU A 437 -29.25 2.80 -67.03
N ILE A 438 -30.31 3.58 -66.77
CA ILE A 438 -30.19 4.92 -66.16
C ILE A 438 -29.68 4.81 -64.71
N LEU A 439 -30.13 3.78 -63.98
CA LEU A 439 -29.64 3.48 -62.63
C LEU A 439 -28.14 3.15 -62.62
N LEU A 440 -27.68 2.33 -63.57
CA LEU A 440 -26.27 1.95 -63.73
C LEU A 440 -25.39 3.15 -64.09
N ILE A 441 -25.85 4.00 -65.04
CA ILE A 441 -25.15 5.24 -65.40
C ILE A 441 -25.04 6.18 -64.20
N SER A 442 -26.11 6.30 -63.41
CA SER A 442 -26.13 7.15 -62.21
C SER A 442 -25.19 6.63 -61.13
N LEU A 443 -25.13 5.32 -60.93
CA LEU A 443 -24.20 4.67 -60.00
C LEU A 443 -22.74 4.92 -60.39
N VAL A 444 -22.41 4.72 -61.67
CA VAL A 444 -21.05 4.97 -62.20
C VAL A 444 -20.67 6.44 -62.03
N SER A 445 -21.60 7.36 -62.30
CA SER A 445 -21.38 8.80 -62.14
C SER A 445 -21.09 9.17 -60.68
N ILE A 446 -21.85 8.62 -59.73
CA ILE A 446 -21.62 8.82 -58.29
C ILE A 446 -20.25 8.29 -57.87
N ILE A 447 -19.84 7.11 -58.35
CA ILE A 447 -18.52 6.53 -58.06
C ILE A 447 -17.39 7.42 -58.57
N VAL A 448 -17.49 7.90 -59.81
CA VAL A 448 -16.47 8.79 -60.42
C VAL A 448 -16.35 10.11 -59.65
N ILE A 449 -17.49 10.74 -59.31
CA ILE A 449 -17.53 11.98 -58.54
C ILE A 449 -16.93 11.76 -57.13
N SER A 450 -17.23 10.63 -56.50
CA SER A 450 -16.70 10.27 -55.18
C SER A 450 -15.18 10.12 -55.20
N ILE A 451 -14.65 9.40 -56.19
CA ILE A 451 -13.20 9.21 -56.37
C ILE A 451 -12.52 10.57 -56.60
N PHE A 452 -13.11 11.43 -57.42
CA PHE A 452 -12.58 12.77 -57.68
C PHE A 452 -12.51 13.63 -56.41
N ILE A 453 -13.59 13.65 -55.61
CA ILE A 453 -13.62 14.39 -54.33
C ILE A 453 -12.59 13.85 -53.34
N ILE A 454 -12.39 12.53 -53.28
CA ILE A 454 -11.39 11.89 -52.42
C ILE A 454 -9.98 12.29 -52.85
N ILE A 455 -9.67 12.25 -54.15
CA ILE A 455 -8.36 12.65 -54.69
C ILE A 455 -8.07 14.13 -54.37
N VAL A 456 -9.05 15.02 -54.58
CA VAL A 456 -8.91 16.46 -54.31
C VAL A 456 -8.74 16.76 -52.82
N ARG A 457 -9.37 15.97 -51.93
CA ARG A 457 -9.20 16.10 -50.47
C ARG A 457 -7.90 15.50 -49.92
N ILE A 458 -7.28 14.54 -50.61
CA ILE A 458 -6.01 13.90 -50.19
C ILE A 458 -4.78 14.70 -50.67
N LEU A 459 -4.90 15.44 -51.78
CA LEU A 459 -3.82 16.27 -52.35
C LEU A 459 -3.70 17.67 -51.71
N LYS A 460 -4.56 18.02 -50.76
CA LYS A 460 -4.51 19.22 -49.91
C LYS A 460 -4.17 18.81 -48.49
#